data_AF-A0A2V5N604-F1
#
_entry.id   AF-A0A2V5N604-F1
#
_cell.length_a   1.000
_cell.length_b   1.000
_cell.length_c   1.000
_cell.angle_alpha   90.00
_cell.angle_beta   90.00
_cell.angle_gamma   90.00
#
_symmetry.space_group_name_H-M   'P 1'
#
loop_
_entity.id
_entity.type
_entity.pdbx_description
1 polymer ?
#
loop_
_entity_poly.entity_id
_entity_poly.type
_entity_poly.pdbx_seq_one_letter_code
_entity_poly.pdbx_strand_id
1 'polypeptide(L)'
;MLLGILRVKDIKLSGREATIVRAIGFSESMLGAEILDSTRMAPEDVGDTLNGLIAAGFVEPIPYSDQVDLAEMPTVAFEVNPAYAQQLRIAVFQR
;
A
#
# COMPACT_ATOMS: atom_id res chain seq x y z
N MET A 1 24.65 -5.96 27.64
CA MET A 1 24.45 -5.07 26.47
C MET A 1 23.08 -5.39 25.92
N LEU A 2 22.08 -4.59 26.26
CA LEU A 2 20.67 -4.81 25.90
C LEU A 2 20.51 -4.56 24.39
N LEU A 3 20.20 -5.59 23.61
CA LEU A 3 19.54 -5.38 22.32
C LEU A 3 18.19 -4.73 22.64
N GLY A 4 18.10 -3.43 22.40
CA GLY A 4 16.83 -2.72 22.40
C GLY A 4 15.91 -3.44 21.43
N ILE A 5 14.84 -4.02 21.97
CA ILE A 5 13.67 -4.40 21.18
C ILE A 5 13.33 -3.15 20.37
N LEU A 6 13.62 -3.17 19.06
CA LEU A 6 13.07 -2.21 18.13
C LEU A 6 11.56 -2.28 18.39
N ARG A 7 11.02 -1.30 19.11
CA ARG A 7 9.58 -1.11 19.18
C ARG A 7 9.17 -0.79 17.75
N VAL A 8 8.76 -1.83 17.04
CA VAL A 8 8.11 -1.73 15.74
C VAL A 8 6.98 -0.75 15.96
N LYS A 9 7.11 0.47 15.41
CA LYS A 9 6.09 1.50 15.58
C LYS A 9 4.79 0.96 15.01
N ASP A 10 3.70 1.11 15.76
CA ASP A 10 2.37 0.77 15.25
C ASP A 10 2.10 1.60 13.99
N ILE A 11 1.87 0.92 12.86
CA ILE A 11 1.47 1.59 11.63
C ILE A 11 0.02 2.06 11.81
N LYS A 12 -0.21 3.35 11.58
CA LYS A 12 -1.55 3.94 11.56
C LYS A 12 -1.87 4.36 10.13
N LEU A 13 -2.82 3.66 9.52
CA LEU A 13 -3.36 4.00 8.20
C LEU A 13 -4.61 4.87 8.34
N SER A 14 -4.81 5.84 7.47
CA SER A 14 -6.12 6.45 7.24
C SER A 14 -7.11 5.40 6.72
N GLY A 15 -8.40 5.75 6.65
CA GLY A 15 -9.41 4.87 6.05
C GLY A 15 -9.08 4.51 4.60
N ARG A 16 -8.58 5.49 3.83
CA ARG A 16 -8.25 5.31 2.41
C ARG A 16 -7.02 4.45 2.20
N GLU A 17 -5.95 4.70 2.96
CA GLU A 17 -4.75 3.84 2.92
C GLU A 17 -5.09 2.40 3.32
N ALA A 18 -5.91 2.22 4.37
CA ALA A 18 -6.33 0.88 4.78
C ALA A 18 -7.19 0.19 3.69
N THR A 19 -8.05 0.93 2.99
CA THR A 19 -8.83 0.40 1.85
C THR A 19 -7.92 -0.04 0.71
N ILE A 20 -6.93 0.76 0.33
CA ILE A 20 -5.97 0.42 -0.74
C ILE A 20 -5.12 -0.79 -0.36
N VAL A 21 -4.56 -0.82 0.86
CA VAL A 21 -3.75 -1.95 1.34
C VAL A 21 -4.58 -3.24 1.42
N ARG A 22 -5.87 -3.16 1.79
CA ARG A 22 -6.78 -4.31 1.71
C ARG A 22 -7.00 -4.80 0.29
N ALA A 23 -7.19 -3.87 -0.66
CA ALA A 23 -7.44 -4.21 -2.05
C ALA A 23 -6.25 -4.97 -2.64
N ILE A 24 -5.03 -4.43 -2.49
CA ILE A 24 -3.79 -5.08 -2.95
C ILE A 24 -3.62 -6.46 -2.30
N GLY A 25 -3.91 -6.57 -1.00
CA GLY A 25 -3.72 -7.82 -0.27
C GLY A 25 -2.24 -8.10 0.05
N PHE A 26 -1.93 -9.37 0.36
CA PHE A 26 -0.63 -9.76 0.94
C PHE A 26 0.00 -11.00 0.27
N SER A 27 -0.52 -11.44 -0.88
CA SER A 27 -0.12 -12.70 -1.52
C SER A 27 0.33 -12.54 -2.97
N GLU A 28 -0.25 -11.59 -3.71
CA GLU A 28 0.04 -11.36 -5.12
C GLU A 28 -0.03 -9.85 -5.42
N SER A 29 0.61 -9.43 -6.52
CA SER A 29 0.49 -8.06 -7.02
C SER A 29 -0.88 -7.82 -7.65
N MET A 30 -1.39 -6.59 -7.58
CA MET A 30 -2.67 -6.21 -8.16
C MET A 30 -2.51 -5.01 -9.10
N LEU A 31 -3.18 -5.01 -10.25
CA LEU A 31 -3.13 -3.88 -11.19
C LEU A 31 -3.87 -2.66 -10.64
N GLY A 32 -3.39 -1.46 -10.95
CA GLY A 32 -4.05 -0.22 -10.56
C GLY A 32 -5.50 -0.13 -11.04
N ALA A 33 -5.83 -0.67 -12.22
CA ALA A 33 -7.20 -0.77 -12.71
C ALA A 33 -8.10 -1.63 -11.80
N GLU A 34 -7.57 -2.76 -11.29
CA GLU A 34 -8.33 -3.63 -10.39
C GLU A 34 -8.50 -2.99 -9.01
N ILE A 35 -7.51 -2.21 -8.55
CA ILE A 35 -7.59 -1.42 -7.32
C ILE A 35 -8.67 -0.33 -7.46
N LEU A 36 -8.74 0.35 -8.62
CA LEU A 36 -9.79 1.32 -8.91
C LEU A 36 -11.18 0.68 -8.82
N ASP A 37 -11.36 -0.44 -9.50
CA ASP A 37 -12.64 -1.14 -9.56
C ASP A 37 -13.09 -1.65 -8.18
N SER A 38 -12.16 -2.20 -7.39
CA SER A 38 -12.46 -2.78 -6.07
C SER A 38 -12.74 -1.73 -5.00
N THR A 39 -12.05 -0.59 -5.04
CA THR A 39 -12.18 0.45 -4.00
C THR A 39 -13.31 1.43 -4.27
N ARG A 40 -13.73 1.59 -5.54
CA ARG A 40 -14.72 2.60 -5.98
C ARG A 40 -14.35 4.03 -5.56
N MET A 41 -13.06 4.29 -5.36
CA MET A 41 -12.50 5.61 -5.13
C MET A 41 -12.30 6.33 -6.47
N ALA A 42 -12.23 7.66 -6.45
CA ALA A 42 -11.90 8.41 -7.66
C ALA A 42 -10.46 8.08 -8.13
N PRO A 43 -10.15 8.17 -9.43
CA PRO A 43 -8.81 7.85 -9.93
C PRO A 43 -7.69 8.67 -9.26
N GLU A 44 -7.88 9.99 -9.16
CA GLU A 44 -6.99 10.90 -8.45
C GLU A 44 -6.79 10.49 -6.98
N ASP A 45 -7.86 10.04 -6.35
CA ASP A 45 -7.86 9.63 -4.96
C ASP A 45 -7.05 8.34 -4.72
N VAL A 46 -7.14 7.38 -5.65
CA VAL A 46 -6.34 6.14 -5.65
C VAL A 46 -4.88 6.47 -5.94
N GLY A 47 -4.60 7.29 -6.96
CA GLY A 47 -3.25 7.68 -7.34
C GLY A 47 -2.50 8.39 -6.21
N ASP A 48 -3.13 9.38 -5.57
CA ASP A 48 -2.54 10.09 -4.44
C ASP A 48 -2.28 9.16 -3.25
N THR A 49 -3.22 8.24 -2.97
CA THR A 49 -3.08 7.29 -1.86
C THR A 49 -1.97 6.27 -2.14
N LEU A 50 -1.89 5.72 -3.35
CA LEU A 50 -0.83 4.79 -3.76
C LEU A 50 0.53 5.46 -3.68
N ASN A 51 0.68 6.67 -4.25
CA ASN A 51 1.95 7.40 -4.19
C ASN A 51 2.36 7.74 -2.74
N GLY A 52 1.40 8.06 -1.86
CA GLY A 52 1.67 8.21 -0.43
C GLY A 52 2.18 6.93 0.24
N LEU A 53 1.58 5.79 -0.09
CA LEU A 53 2.00 4.47 0.41
C LEU A 53 3.36 4.04 -0.15
N ILE A 54 3.67 4.39 -1.40
CA ILE A 54 4.98 4.18 -2.04
C ILE A 54 6.05 5.02 -1.34
N ALA A 55 5.80 6.31 -1.16
CA ALA A 55 6.72 7.21 -0.46
C ALA A 55 7.00 6.76 1.00
N ALA A 56 6.02 6.10 1.65
CA ALA A 56 6.19 5.50 2.97
C ALA A 56 6.92 4.14 2.95
N GLY A 57 7.13 3.55 1.79
CA GLY A 57 7.73 2.22 1.60
C GLY A 57 6.80 1.06 1.93
N PHE A 58 5.49 1.29 2.05
CA PHE A 58 4.50 0.28 2.40
C PHE A 58 3.98 -0.51 1.19
N VAL A 59 3.98 0.12 0.03
CA VAL A 59 3.57 -0.46 -1.25
C VAL A 59 4.68 -0.22 -2.27
N GLU A 60 4.90 -1.17 -3.16
CA GLU A 60 5.90 -1.10 -4.22
C GLU A 60 5.21 -1.30 -5.58
N PRO A 61 5.47 -0.45 -6.59
CA PRO A 61 5.03 -0.70 -7.96
C PRO A 61 5.98 -1.67 -8.67
N ILE A 62 5.47 -2.36 -9.68
CA ILE A 62 6.21 -3.32 -10.51
C ILE A 62 6.04 -2.91 -11.98
N PRO A 63 7.13 -2.52 -12.69
CA PRO A 63 8.50 -2.37 -12.18
C PRO A 63 8.63 -1.24 -11.15
N TYR A 64 9.70 -1.28 -10.35
CA TYR A 64 9.97 -0.29 -9.32
C TYR A 64 10.01 1.13 -9.89
N SER A 65 9.35 2.05 -9.19
CA SER A 65 9.37 3.49 -9.40
C SER A 65 9.10 4.19 -8.07
N ASP A 66 9.71 5.36 -7.86
CA ASP A 66 9.46 6.18 -6.66
C ASP A 66 8.08 6.87 -6.71
N GLN A 67 7.49 6.97 -7.90
CA GLN A 67 6.18 7.57 -8.14
C GLN A 67 5.52 6.96 -9.39
N VAL A 68 4.20 6.89 -9.40
CA VAL A 68 3.41 6.48 -10.56
C VAL A 68 2.49 7.62 -10.97
N ASP A 69 2.55 7.99 -12.25
CA ASP A 69 1.68 9.01 -12.83
C ASP A 69 0.26 8.49 -12.97
N LEU A 70 -0.73 9.37 -12.77
CA LEU A 70 -2.15 9.01 -12.80
C LEU A 70 -2.56 8.34 -14.12
N ALA A 71 -1.97 8.76 -15.25
CA ALA A 71 -2.26 8.20 -16.56
C ALA A 71 -1.73 6.76 -16.74
N GLU A 72 -0.63 6.42 -16.06
CA GLU A 72 0.03 5.12 -16.15
C GLU A 72 -0.49 4.13 -15.11
N MET A 73 -0.92 4.66 -13.95
CA MET A 73 -1.38 3.91 -12.78
C MET A 73 -2.30 2.72 -13.10
N PRO A 74 -3.31 2.80 -14.00
CA PRO A 74 -4.18 1.66 -14.27
C PRO A 74 -3.45 0.41 -14.78
N THR A 75 -2.28 0.57 -15.41
CA THR A 75 -1.49 -0.52 -16.01
C THR A 75 -0.34 -1.01 -15.13
N VAL A 76 -0.05 -0.31 -14.03
CA VAL A 76 1.02 -0.67 -13.10
C VAL A 76 0.51 -1.70 -12.10
N ALA A 77 1.31 -2.72 -11.82
CA ALA A 77 1.05 -3.67 -10.76
C ALA A 77 1.63 -3.15 -9.44
N PHE A 78 0.91 -3.35 -8.33
CA PHE A 78 1.32 -2.91 -7.00
C PHE A 78 1.32 -4.09 -6.04
N GLU A 79 2.29 -4.14 -5.15
CA GLU A 79 2.38 -5.14 -4.09
C GLU A 79 2.67 -4.49 -2.74
N VAL A 80 2.23 -5.13 -1.66
CA VAL A 80 2.62 -4.71 -0.30
C VAL A 80 4.08 -5.10 -0.06
N ASN A 81 4.88 -4.15 0.43
CA ASN A 81 6.26 -4.43 0.80
C ASN A 81 6.34 -5.52 1.88
N PRO A 82 7.00 -6.66 1.62
CA PRO A 82 7.12 -7.77 2.58
C PRO A 82 7.73 -7.36 3.93
N ALA A 83 8.59 -6.34 3.96
CA ALA A 83 9.21 -5.84 5.19
C ALA A 83 8.19 -5.27 6.19
N TYR A 84 7.03 -4.82 5.70
CA TYR A 84 5.96 -4.22 6.50
C TYR A 84 4.66 -5.05 6.52
N ALA A 85 4.61 -6.18 5.80
CA ALA A 85 3.40 -6.96 5.58
C ALA A 85 2.70 -7.37 6.89
N GLN A 86 3.44 -7.79 7.91
CA GLN A 86 2.85 -8.19 9.19
C GLN A 86 2.23 -7.01 9.94
N GLN A 87 2.93 -5.87 9.98
CA GLN A 87 2.45 -4.65 10.64
C GLN A 87 1.22 -4.08 9.92
N LEU A 88 1.24 -4.05 8.58
CA LEU A 88 0.12 -3.61 7.76
C LEU A 88 -1.09 -4.53 7.94
N ARG A 89 -0.89 -5.85 8.01
CA ARG A 89 -1.97 -6.81 8.28
C ARG A 89 -2.63 -6.55 9.63
N ILE A 90 -1.86 -6.29 10.67
CA ILE A 90 -2.39 -5.90 12.00
C ILE A 90 -3.16 -4.58 11.90
N ALA A 91 -2.54 -3.54 11.30
CA ALA A 91 -3.13 -2.21 11.17
C ALA A 91 -4.45 -2.20 10.38
N VAL A 92 -4.60 -3.16 9.46
CA VAL A 92 -5.78 -3.31 8.62
C VAL A 92 -6.85 -4.16 9.31
N PHE A 93 -6.53 -5.32 9.88
CA PHE A 93 -7.55 -6.29 10.32
C PHE A 93 -7.83 -6.31 11.83
N GLN A 94 -6.97 -5.73 12.67
CA GLN A 94 -7.05 -5.85 14.13
C GLN A 94 -7.24 -4.50 14.83
N ARG A 95 -7.89 -3.56 14.15
CA ARG A 95 -8.24 -2.23 14.70
C ARG A 95 -9.44 -2.28 15.62
#